data_AF-A0A4R6TYW9-F1
#
_entry.id   AF-A0A4R6TYW9-F1
#
_cell.length_a   1.000
_cell.length_b   1.000
_cell.length_c   1.000
_cell.angle_alpha   90.00
_cell.angle_beta   90.00
_cell.angle_gamma   90.00
#
_symmetry.space_group_name_H-M   'P 1'
#
loop_
_entity.id
_entity.type
_entity.pdbx_description
1 polymer ?
#
loop_
_entity_poly.entity_id
_entity_poly.type
_entity_poly.pdbx_seq_one_letter_code
_entity_poly.pdbx_strand_id
1 'polypeptide(L)'
;MSNVQEAHRPTQTEIECVLSASDSYIETLNIKTIEAQPWLVELVIMTQLLSAKNPEEKRVKSRTCIERTRLVEIQGAIGRFLQSSSSSDEPRHS
;
A
#
# COMPACT_ATOMS: atom_id res chain seq x y z
N MET A 1 2.00 7.28 35.81
CA MET A 1 1.87 6.15 34.86
C MET A 1 1.36 6.74 33.56
N SER A 2 2.26 7.07 32.65
CA SER A 2 1.92 7.77 31.40
C SER A 2 1.89 6.76 30.27
N ASN A 3 0.69 6.25 29.96
CA ASN A 3 0.46 5.43 28.78
C ASN A 3 -0.11 6.36 27.70
N VAL A 4 0.77 7.08 27.01
CA VAL A 4 0.39 7.82 25.81
C VAL A 4 0.89 7.00 24.64
N GLN A 5 -0.07 6.45 23.91
CA GLN A 5 0.07 5.71 22.67
C GLN A 5 1.16 6.36 21.79
N GLU A 6 2.25 5.64 21.55
CA GLU A 6 3.11 5.92 20.41
C GLU A 6 2.31 5.65 19.14
N ALA A 7 1.60 6.69 18.69
CA ALA A 7 1.23 6.82 17.30
C ALA A 7 2.51 6.61 16.50
N HIS A 8 2.60 5.47 15.80
CA HIS A 8 3.74 5.11 14.98
C HIS A 8 3.91 6.22 13.96
N ARG A 9 4.84 7.15 14.22
CA ARG A 9 5.30 8.07 13.19
C ARG A 9 5.81 7.18 12.06
N PRO A 10 5.41 7.40 10.81
CA PRO A 10 6.07 6.74 9.69
C PRO A 10 7.55 7.08 9.82
N THR A 11 8.37 6.10 10.18
CA THR A 11 9.79 6.21 9.91
C THR A 11 9.87 6.48 8.41
N GLN A 12 10.62 7.49 7.97
CA GLN A 12 10.71 7.93 6.56
C GLN A 12 11.06 6.78 5.57
N THR A 13 11.36 5.60 6.08
CA THR A 13 11.65 4.33 5.44
C THR A 13 10.42 3.50 5.06
N GLU A 14 9.20 3.89 5.45
CA GLU A 14 7.96 3.14 5.16
C GLU A 14 6.84 4.05 4.65
N ILE A 15 6.23 3.66 3.53
CA ILE A 15 5.07 4.32 2.93
C ILE A 15 3.90 3.34 2.96
N GLU A 16 2.76 3.77 3.49
CA GLU A 16 1.51 3.01 3.48
C GLU A 16 0.53 3.62 2.46
N CYS A 17 -0.10 2.76 1.66
CA CYS A 17 -1.12 3.13 0.69
C CYS A 17 -2.35 2.24 0.88
N VAL A 18 -3.54 2.83 1.03
CA VAL A 18 -4.80 2.08 1.08
C VAL A 18 -5.16 1.63 -0.33
N LEU A 19 -5.29 0.32 -0.55
CA LEU A 19 -5.69 -0.27 -1.82
C LEU A 19 -7.22 -0.36 -1.95
N SER A 20 -7.89 -0.70 -0.84
CA SER A 20 -9.35 -0.84 -0.78
C SER A 20 -9.82 -0.59 0.65
N ALA A 21 -10.95 0.08 0.80
CA ALA A 21 -11.62 0.24 2.09
C ALA A 21 -13.12 -0.04 1.92
N SER A 22 -13.66 -0.85 2.81
CA SER A 22 -15.09 -1.20 2.88
C SER A 22 -15.56 -1.18 4.33
N ASP A 23 -16.85 -1.40 4.55
CA ASP A 23 -17.43 -1.51 5.89
C ASP A 23 -16.92 -2.73 6.68
N SER A 24 -16.31 -3.71 6.00
CA SER A 24 -15.89 -4.98 6.61
C SER A 24 -14.38 -5.11 6.73
N TYR A 25 -13.61 -4.49 5.85
CA TYR A 25 -12.15 -4.57 5.85
C TYR A 25 -11.48 -3.40 5.15
N ILE A 26 -10.21 -3.21 5.49
CA ILE A 26 -9.28 -2.31 4.82
C ILE A 26 -8.11 -3.14 4.30
N GLU A 27 -7.70 -2.91 3.05
CA GLU A 27 -6.48 -3.45 2.46
C GLU A 27 -5.46 -2.35 2.24
N THR A 28 -4.22 -2.62 2.64
CA THR A 28 -3.11 -1.67 2.47
C THR A 28 -1.93 -2.33 1.77
N LEU A 29 -1.18 -1.54 1.03
CA LEU A 29 0.16 -1.84 0.52
C LEU A 29 1.17 -0.99 1.29
N ASN A 30 2.10 -1.64 1.98
CA ASN A 30 3.26 -0.98 2.58
C ASN A 30 4.48 -1.20 1.70
N ILE A 31 5.23 -0.11 1.49
CA ILE A 31 6.50 -0.09 0.78
C ILE A 31 7.56 0.30 1.80
N LYS A 32 8.49 -0.60 2.08
CA LYS A 32 9.49 -0.43 3.12
C LYS A 32 10.89 -0.61 2.57
N THR A 33 11.81 0.30 2.92
CA THR A 33 13.23 0.12 2.61
C THR A 33 13.86 -0.92 3.52
N ILE A 34 14.76 -1.73 2.98
CA ILE A 34 15.50 -2.74 3.75
C ILE A 34 16.89 -2.18 4.05
N GLU A 35 17.16 -1.80 5.32
CA GLU A 35 18.41 -1.12 5.69
C GLU A 35 19.67 -1.92 5.30
N ALA A 36 19.64 -3.24 5.51
CA ALA A 36 20.75 -4.12 5.17
C ALA A 36 20.94 -4.31 3.66
N GLN A 37 19.93 -3.99 2.85
CA GLN A 37 19.90 -4.24 1.40
C GLN A 37 19.28 -3.05 0.65
N PRO A 38 19.98 -1.89 0.56
CA PRO A 38 19.41 -0.65 0.03
C PRO A 38 18.96 -0.70 -1.45
N TRP A 39 19.39 -1.72 -2.19
CA TRP A 39 18.94 -1.97 -3.57
C TRP A 39 17.58 -2.68 -3.64
N LEU A 40 17.09 -3.24 -2.53
CA LEU A 40 15.77 -3.86 -2.43
C LEU A 40 14.79 -2.99 -1.65
N VAL A 41 13.52 -3.19 -1.97
CA VAL A 41 12.37 -2.67 -1.23
C VAL A 41 11.43 -3.82 -0.93
N GLU A 42 10.87 -3.84 0.26
CA GLU A 42 9.83 -4.77 0.67
C GLU A 42 8.46 -4.18 0.33
N LEU A 43 7.62 -4.99 -0.33
CA LEU A 43 6.22 -4.69 -0.59
C LEU A 43 5.38 -5.67 0.23
N VAL A 44 4.51 -5.14 1.09
CA VAL A 44 3.64 -5.95 1.96
C VAL A 44 2.19 -5.55 1.74
N ILE A 45 1.36 -6.50 1.33
CA ILE A 45 -0.09 -6.32 1.28
C ILE A 45 -0.69 -6.88 2.56
N MET A 46 -1.46 -6.06 3.26
CA MET A 46 -2.12 -6.42 4.50
C MET A 46 -3.63 -6.22 4.41
N THR A 47 -4.36 -6.95 5.24
CA THR A 47 -5.80 -6.78 5.45
C THR A 47 -6.08 -6.58 6.93
N GLN A 48 -6.89 -5.59 7.24
CA GLN A 48 -7.44 -5.33 8.56
C GLN A 48 -8.94 -5.63 8.51
N LEU A 49 -9.41 -6.58 9.32
CA LEU A 49 -10.83 -6.88 9.44
C LEU A 49 -11.44 -6.00 10.54
N LEU A 50 -12.38 -5.13 10.18
CA LEU A 50 -12.95 -4.15 11.11
C LEU A 50 -13.84 -4.80 12.18
N SER A 51 -14.34 -6.01 11.90
CA SER A 51 -15.12 -6.83 12.83
C SER A 51 -14.26 -7.74 13.73
N ALA A 52 -12.93 -7.69 13.62
CA ALA A 52 -12.05 -8.50 14.46
C ALA A 52 -12.15 -8.07 15.93
N LYS A 53 -11.86 -9.01 16.84
CA LYS A 53 -11.81 -8.71 18.29
C LYS A 53 -10.85 -7.57 18.60
N ASN A 54 -9.76 -7.49 17.85
CA ASN A 54 -8.86 -6.35 17.81
C ASN A 54 -8.95 -5.68 16.43
N PRO A 55 -9.67 -4.56 16.30
CA PRO A 55 -9.81 -3.87 15.03
C PRO A 55 -8.48 -3.41 14.42
N GLU A 56 -7.43 -3.21 15.22
CA GLU A 56 -6.09 -2.80 14.74
C GLU A 56 -5.24 -3.97 14.23
N GLU A 57 -5.75 -5.21 14.33
CA GLU A 57 -5.02 -6.38 13.86
C GLU A 57 -4.94 -6.40 12.34
N LYS A 58 -3.71 -6.28 11.81
CA LYS A 58 -3.39 -6.42 10.39
C LYS A 58 -2.84 -7.82 10.10
N ARG A 59 -3.41 -8.49 9.10
CA ARG A 59 -2.93 -9.78 8.58
C ARG A 59 -2.21 -9.58 7.26
N VAL A 60 -0.98 -10.11 7.14
CA VAL A 60 -0.25 -10.13 5.86
C VAL A 60 -0.92 -11.10 4.89
N LYS A 61 -1.32 -10.61 3.71
CA LYS A 61 -1.80 -11.42 2.58
C LYS A 61 -0.66 -11.81 1.65
N SER A 62 0.24 -10.87 1.39
CA SER A 62 1.37 -11.09 0.50
C SER A 62 2.56 -10.24 0.96
N ARG A 63 3.75 -10.76 0.72
CA ARG A 63 5.02 -10.08 0.98
C ARG A 63 6.01 -10.48 -0.10
N THR A 64 6.70 -9.49 -0.66
CA THR A 64 7.78 -9.73 -1.61
C THR A 64 8.84 -8.65 -1.49
N CYS A 65 10.05 -8.97 -1.93
CA CYS A 65 11.12 -7.99 -2.09
C CYS A 65 11.38 -7.82 -3.59
N ILE A 66 11.51 -6.58 -4.03
CA ILE A 66 11.87 -6.26 -5.42
C ILE A 66 13.05 -5.30 -5.45
N GLU A 67 13.77 -5.27 -6.56
CA GLU A 67 14.77 -4.24 -6.78
C GLU A 67 14.12 -2.86 -6.88
N ARG A 68 14.82 -1.84 -6.39
CA ARG A 68 14.36 -0.44 -6.46
C ARG A 68 14.14 0.03 -7.90
N THR A 69 14.93 -0.47 -8.85
CA THR A 69 14.76 -0.25 -10.30
C THR A 69 13.40 -0.76 -10.78
N ARG A 70 12.97 -1.94 -10.32
CA ARG A 70 11.67 -2.53 -10.66
C ARG A 70 10.50 -1.77 -10.04
N LEU A 71 10.68 -1.18 -8.86
CA LEU A 71 9.66 -0.30 -8.27
C LEU A 71 9.37 0.91 -9.18
N VAL A 72 10.41 1.52 -9.77
CA VAL A 72 10.26 2.63 -10.74
C VAL A 72 9.54 2.16 -12.01
N GLU A 73 9.86 0.97 -12.50
CA GLU A 73 9.16 0.38 -13.66
C GLU A 73 7.67 0.13 -13.37
N ILE A 74 7.33 -0.37 -12.17
CA ILE A 74 5.95 -0.56 -11.72
C ILE A 74 5.20 0.78 -11.69
N GLN A 75 5.80 1.84 -11.13
CA GLN A 75 5.22 3.18 -11.16
C GLN A 75 4.90 3.61 -12.60
N GLY A 76 5.84 3.42 -13.53
CA GLY A 76 5.63 3.74 -14.94
C GLY A 76 4.52 2.90 -15.59
N ALA A 77 4.43 1.61 -15.25
CA ALA A 77 3.38 0.72 -15.74
C ALA A 77 1.99 1.13 -15.24
N ILE A 78 1.86 1.48 -13.96
CA ILE A 78 0.62 2.01 -13.38
C ILE A 78 0.23 3.31 -14.09
N GLY A 79 1.18 4.23 -14.31
CA GLY A 79 0.90 5.49 -15.02
C GLY A 79 0.34 5.27 -16.43
N ARG A 80 0.93 4.34 -17.20
CA ARG A 80 0.43 3.99 -18.54
C ARG A 80 -0.96 3.33 -18.49
N PHE A 81 -1.19 2.44 -17.53
CA PHE A 81 -2.49 1.81 -17.34
C PHE A 81 -3.58 2.85 -17.09
N LEU A 82 -3.33 3.80 -16.18
CA LEU A 82 -4.28 4.86 -15.86
C LEU A 82 -4.55 5.81 -17.05
N GLN A 83 -3.53 6.15 -17.83
CA GLN A 83 -3.68 6.95 -19.05
C GLN A 83 -4.53 6.24 -20.11
N SER A 84 -4.38 4.91 -20.24
CA SER A 84 -5.21 4.14 -21.17
C SER A 84 -6.68 4.11 -20.74
N SER A 85 -6.96 4.00 -19.44
CA SER A 85 -8.33 4.00 -18.92
C SER A 85 -9.03 5.36 -19.05
N SER A 86 -8.30 6.48 -18.92
CA SER A 86 -8.89 7.82 -19.04
C SER A 86 -9.25 8.22 -20.48
N SER A 87 -8.73 7.50 -21.49
CA SER A 87 -9.05 7.74 -22.90
C SER A 87 -10.38 7.14 -23.36
N SER A 88 -11.08 6.41 -22.47
CA SER A 88 -12.33 5.69 -22.79
C SER A 88 -13.60 6.38 -22.32
N ASP A 89 -13.51 7.51 -21.59
CA ASP A 89 -14.67 8.23 -21.04
C ASP A 89 -14.77 9.65 -21.62
N GLU A 90 -15.52 9.82 -22.72
CA GLU A 90 -16.50 10.90 -23.01
C GLU A 90 -16.92 10.92 -24.50
N PRO A 91 -18.13 11.43 -24.88
CA PRO A 91 -19.43 11.34 -24.21
C PRO A 91 -20.55 10.86 -25.19
N ARG A 92 -21.51 10.07 -24.69
CA ARG A 92 -22.80 9.88 -25.39
C ARG A 92 -23.71 11.07 -25.09
N HIS A 93 -23.52 12.16 -25.83
CA HIS A 93 -24.57 13.16 -25.99
C HIS A 93 -25.28 12.89 -27.32
N SER A 94 -26.59 12.65 -27.22
CA SER A 94 -27.57 12.75 -28.31
C SER A 94 -28.77 13.49 -27.75
#